data_AF-A0A5D4H0I9-F1
#
_entry.id   AF-A0A5D4H0I9-F1
#
_cell.length_a   1.000
_cell.length_b   1.000
_cell.length_c   1.000
_cell.angle_alpha   90.00
_cell.angle_beta   90.00
_cell.angle_gamma   90.00
#
_symmetry.space_group_name_H-M   'P 1'
#
loop_
_entity.id
_entity.type
_entity.pdbx_description
1 polymer ?
#
loop_
_entity_poly.entity_id
_entity_poly.type
_entity_poly.pdbx_seq_one_letter_code
_entity_poly.pdbx_strand_id
1 'polypeptide(L)'
;MRLLYVLAAIIFVSTKIALAQVTGSQCISLAQAIVAPKFETITDRQLKSLQHYAFCEAASHATSTTLDIAYKAFNLGLGISQTDRQTFCNESLGDIGVSQRDYHTGASFFASALPTIEKCLVAAGAGWDINYQPIQKDALSISISNNSENGGILHGVDLISSSSVNCIGLPDTLPANVTKNAPITLTCQRQAGVQIFEGIQVISSDDLTVNLRFASGPLPITLNGYSGSVLDAINADVQALKSSVNDLGEKNAELANSLRAWGGGETEIISAGNTKVTCPEGQYIAGILGQDTDGGRYCGDCISVVRAYCRPIRP
;
A
#
# COMPACT_ATOMS: atom_id res chain seq x y z
N MET A 1 46.06 47.37 -26.75
CA MET A 1 46.07 46.12 -27.54
C MET A 1 45.06 45.17 -26.92
N ARG A 2 44.21 44.59 -27.77
CA ARG A 2 42.91 44.00 -27.42
C ARG A 2 43.03 42.64 -26.73
N LEU A 3 42.27 42.47 -25.65
CA LEU A 3 41.85 41.22 -25.04
C LEU A 3 41.10 40.34 -26.05
N LEU A 4 41.37 39.03 -26.04
CA LEU A 4 40.55 38.00 -26.69
C LEU A 4 40.14 36.96 -25.64
N TYR A 5 38.92 37.13 -25.13
CA TYR A 5 38.20 36.09 -24.39
C TYR A 5 37.65 35.08 -25.40
N VAL A 6 38.02 33.81 -25.26
CA VAL A 6 37.38 32.70 -25.98
C VAL A 6 36.23 32.21 -25.11
N LEU A 7 35.01 32.63 -25.45
CA LEU A 7 33.78 32.04 -24.93
C LEU A 7 33.52 30.72 -25.68
N ALA A 8 33.65 29.59 -25.00
CA ALA A 8 33.14 28.31 -25.47
C ALA A 8 31.62 28.26 -25.22
N ALA A 9 30.83 28.42 -26.28
CA ALA A 9 29.39 28.18 -26.24
C ALA A 9 29.13 26.67 -26.27
N ILE A 10 28.79 26.10 -25.11
CA ILE A 10 28.20 24.76 -25.03
C ILE A 10 26.76 24.90 -25.52
N ILE A 11 26.52 24.55 -26.78
CA ILE A 11 25.17 24.39 -27.31
C ILE A 11 24.61 23.11 -26.69
N PHE A 12 23.83 23.27 -25.61
CA PHE A 12 22.89 22.25 -25.17
C PHE A 12 21.85 22.09 -26.28
N VAL A 13 22.09 21.13 -27.18
CA VAL A 13 21.03 20.60 -28.05
C VAL A 13 20.06 19.88 -27.14
N SER A 14 19.06 20.62 -26.68
CA SER A 14 17.86 20.07 -26.08
C SER A 14 17.09 19.36 -27.21
N THR A 15 17.40 18.09 -27.42
CA THR A 15 16.54 17.22 -28.20
C THR A 15 15.19 17.19 -27.48
N LYS A 16 14.24 17.98 -27.99
CA LYS A 16 12.83 17.78 -27.72
C LYS A 16 12.45 16.43 -28.31
N ILE A 17 12.77 15.35 -27.60
CA ILE A 17 12.09 14.09 -27.78
C ILE A 17 10.63 14.43 -27.50
N ALA A 18 9.81 14.38 -28.55
CA ALA A 18 8.38 14.40 -28.38
C ALA A 18 8.06 13.26 -27.43
N LEU A 19 7.77 13.59 -26.17
CA LEU A 19 7.23 12.67 -25.18
C LEU A 19 5.84 12.30 -25.70
N ALA A 20 5.79 11.40 -26.68
CA ALA A 20 4.63 10.57 -26.92
C ALA A 20 4.21 10.08 -25.54
N GLN A 21 2.96 10.34 -25.14
CA GLN A 21 2.44 10.04 -23.82
C GLN A 21 2.87 8.62 -23.45
N VAL A 22 3.92 8.51 -22.64
CA VAL A 22 4.38 7.23 -22.13
C VAL A 22 3.21 6.73 -21.31
N THR A 23 2.52 5.70 -21.80
CA THR A 23 1.42 5.07 -21.08
C THR A 23 2.05 4.43 -19.85
N GLY A 24 2.07 5.17 -18.74
CA GLY A 24 2.74 4.78 -17.49
C GLY A 24 2.16 3.51 -16.86
N SER A 25 1.13 2.91 -17.45
CA SER A 25 0.50 1.64 -17.03
C SER A 25 1.52 0.52 -16.86
N GLN A 26 2.47 0.36 -17.77
CA GLN A 26 3.51 -0.69 -17.65
C GLN A 26 4.45 -0.45 -16.46
N CYS A 27 4.82 0.81 -16.21
CA CYS A 27 5.66 1.15 -15.06
C CYS A 27 4.87 1.06 -13.75
N ILE A 28 3.55 1.28 -13.78
CA ILE A 28 2.66 1.00 -12.66
C ILE A 28 2.64 -0.50 -12.37
N SER A 29 2.43 -1.36 -13.37
CA SER A 29 2.43 -2.82 -13.18
C SER A 29 3.78 -3.35 -12.69
N LEU A 30 4.90 -2.83 -13.22
CA LEU A 30 6.24 -3.18 -12.75
C LEU A 30 6.47 -2.72 -11.31
N ALA A 31 6.05 -1.49 -10.96
CA ALA A 31 6.16 -0.99 -9.60
C ALA A 31 5.29 -1.80 -8.63
N GLN A 32 4.04 -2.09 -8.99
CA GLN A 32 3.12 -2.95 -8.24
C GLN A 32 3.73 -4.32 -7.97
N ALA A 33 4.36 -4.91 -8.97
CA ALA A 33 5.03 -6.18 -8.84
C ALA A 33 6.21 -6.19 -7.86
N ILE A 34 7.04 -5.15 -7.88
CA ILE A 34 8.18 -5.01 -6.97
C ILE A 34 7.70 -4.91 -5.52
N VAL A 35 6.54 -4.26 -5.32
CA VAL A 35 6.03 -3.95 -3.98
C VAL A 35 5.01 -4.97 -3.48
N ALA A 36 4.27 -5.67 -4.34
CA ALA A 36 3.20 -6.58 -3.97
C ALA A 36 3.59 -7.61 -2.90
N PRO A 37 4.76 -8.30 -2.99
CA PRO A 37 5.19 -9.22 -1.94
C PRO A 37 5.41 -8.55 -0.57
N LYS A 38 5.64 -7.22 -0.55
CA LYS A 38 5.84 -6.43 0.67
C LYS A 38 4.53 -5.84 1.21
N PHE A 39 3.47 -5.81 0.39
CA PHE A 39 2.17 -5.23 0.74
C PHE A 39 1.16 -6.24 1.28
N GLU A 40 1.37 -7.55 1.12
CA GLU A 40 0.47 -8.59 1.66
C GLU A 40 0.33 -8.54 3.20
N THR A 41 1.24 -7.86 3.90
CA THR A 41 1.28 -7.78 5.37
C THR A 41 1.36 -6.36 5.92
N ILE A 42 1.13 -5.33 5.09
CA ILE A 42 1.21 -3.94 5.56
C ILE A 42 0.06 -3.62 6.51
N THR A 43 0.41 -3.16 7.70
CA THR A 43 -0.55 -2.62 8.68
C THR A 43 -1.00 -1.22 8.26
N ASP A 44 -2.17 -0.77 8.73
CA ASP A 44 -2.64 0.60 8.49
C ASP A 44 -1.62 1.67 8.91
N ARG A 45 -0.82 1.40 9.95
CA ARG A 45 0.27 2.29 10.37
C ARG A 45 1.40 2.37 9.35
N GLN A 46 1.78 1.24 8.76
CA GLN A 46 2.80 1.21 7.69
C GLN A 46 2.28 1.84 6.40
N LEU A 47 0.98 1.72 6.12
CA LEU A 47 0.36 2.43 5.00
C LEU A 47 0.38 3.95 5.24
N LYS A 48 0.02 4.42 6.44
CA LYS A 48 0.13 5.84 6.82
C LYS A 48 1.57 6.34 6.77
N SER A 49 2.53 5.51 7.18
CA SER A 49 3.95 5.87 7.13
C SER A 49 4.46 6.02 5.69
N LEU A 50 4.03 5.12 4.79
CA LEU A 50 4.27 5.21 3.35
C LEU A 50 3.65 6.47 2.75
N GLN A 51 2.39 6.78 3.10
CA GLN A 51 1.71 7.99 2.67
C GLN A 51 2.48 9.23 3.13
N HIS A 52 2.89 9.29 4.39
CA HIS A 52 3.65 10.41 4.94
C HIS A 52 4.97 10.61 4.21
N TYR A 53 5.77 9.55 4.04
CA TYR A 53 7.02 9.66 3.29
C TYR A 53 6.79 10.10 1.84
N ALA A 54 5.82 9.48 1.16
CA ALA A 54 5.55 9.74 -0.24
C ALA A 54 5.07 11.18 -0.49
N PHE A 55 4.17 11.68 0.36
CA PHE A 55 3.58 13.02 0.21
C PHE A 55 4.49 14.14 0.70
N CYS A 56 5.30 13.90 1.73
CA CYS A 56 6.01 14.96 2.45
C CYS A 56 7.51 15.02 2.12
N GLU A 57 8.15 13.88 1.87
CA GLU A 57 9.59 13.81 1.63
C GLU A 57 9.93 13.47 0.18
N ALA A 58 9.38 12.37 -0.34
CA ALA A 58 9.68 11.90 -1.69
C ALA A 58 9.28 12.91 -2.77
N ALA A 59 8.27 13.73 -2.49
CA ALA A 59 7.84 14.84 -3.34
C ALA A 59 8.96 15.85 -3.68
N SER A 60 9.99 15.95 -2.84
CA SER A 60 11.14 16.83 -3.06
C SER A 60 12.28 16.20 -3.88
N HIS A 61 12.23 14.88 -4.11
CA HIS A 61 13.33 14.11 -4.69
C HIS A 61 12.98 13.41 -6.01
N ALA A 62 11.69 13.29 -6.35
CA ALA A 62 11.22 12.61 -7.56
C ALA A 62 10.41 13.53 -8.47
N THR A 63 10.39 13.21 -9.77
CA THR A 63 9.55 13.95 -10.74
C THR A 63 8.06 13.72 -10.47
N SER A 64 7.21 14.68 -10.85
CA SER A 64 5.75 14.55 -10.69
C SER A 64 5.18 13.30 -11.38
N THR A 65 5.74 12.89 -12.52
CA THR A 65 5.34 11.67 -13.23
C THR A 65 5.78 10.40 -12.50
N THR A 66 7.01 10.36 -11.96
CA THR A 66 7.49 9.25 -11.13
C THR A 66 6.60 9.07 -9.90
N LEU A 67 6.26 10.17 -9.24
CA LEU A 67 5.40 10.18 -8.06
C LEU A 67 3.98 9.74 -8.39
N ASP A 68 3.38 10.19 -9.49
CA ASP A 68 2.03 9.75 -9.91
C ASP A 68 1.98 8.23 -10.12
N ILE A 69 3.01 7.67 -10.77
CA ILE A 69 3.13 6.22 -10.95
C ILE A 69 3.30 5.51 -9.60
N ALA A 70 4.16 6.03 -8.71
CA ALA A 70 4.34 5.45 -7.40
C ALA A 70 3.04 5.51 -6.57
N TYR A 71 2.31 6.62 -6.55
CA TYR A 71 1.02 6.70 -5.85
C TYR A 71 0.00 5.69 -6.38
N LYS A 72 -0.09 5.50 -7.70
CA LYS A 72 -0.94 4.47 -8.33
C LYS A 72 -0.49 3.06 -7.98
N ALA A 73 0.81 2.80 -8.06
CA ALA A 73 1.35 1.47 -7.85
C ALA A 73 1.25 1.00 -6.40
N PHE A 74 1.39 1.93 -5.45
CA PHE A 74 1.32 1.65 -4.02
C PHE A 74 -0.08 1.84 -3.44
N ASN A 75 -1.09 2.15 -4.28
CA ASN A 75 -2.47 2.45 -3.86
C ASN A 75 -2.55 3.52 -2.75
N LEU A 76 -1.65 4.50 -2.76
CA LEU A 76 -1.56 5.50 -1.68
C LEU A 76 -2.68 6.54 -1.73
N GLY A 77 -3.55 6.46 -2.74
CA GLY A 77 -4.53 7.48 -3.08
C GLY A 77 -3.88 8.58 -3.90
N LEU A 78 -4.42 8.82 -5.08
CA LEU A 78 -4.08 10.01 -5.86
C LEU A 78 -5.07 11.11 -5.52
N GLY A 79 -4.56 12.30 -5.22
CA GLY A 79 -5.39 13.51 -5.25
C GLY A 79 -5.80 14.06 -3.89
N ILE A 80 -4.96 13.95 -2.87
CA ILE A 80 -5.06 14.91 -1.77
C ILE A 80 -4.76 16.31 -2.33
N SER A 81 -5.61 17.29 -1.99
CA SER A 81 -5.38 18.67 -2.42
C SER A 81 -4.04 19.17 -1.89
N GLN A 82 -3.45 20.19 -2.49
CA GLN A 82 -2.20 20.76 -1.97
C GLN A 82 -2.34 21.19 -0.51
N THR A 83 -3.53 21.69 -0.14
CA THR A 83 -3.89 22.06 1.23
C THR A 83 -3.93 20.84 2.15
N ASP A 84 -4.63 19.76 1.77
CA ASP A 84 -4.72 18.54 2.59
C ASP A 84 -3.35 17.87 2.74
N ARG A 85 -2.54 17.89 1.68
CA ARG A 85 -1.15 17.44 1.74
C ARG A 85 -0.35 18.25 2.75
N GLN A 86 -0.49 19.57 2.73
CA GLN A 86 0.26 20.44 3.63
C GLN A 86 -0.18 20.24 5.09
N THR A 87 -1.48 20.06 5.34
CA THR A 87 -2.02 19.67 6.65
C THR A 87 -1.44 18.33 7.10
N PHE A 88 -1.50 17.31 6.24
CA PHE A 88 -1.00 15.97 6.54
C PHE A 88 0.51 15.96 6.82
N CYS A 89 1.30 16.76 6.09
CA CYS A 89 2.74 16.87 6.31
C CYS A 89 3.15 17.73 7.51
N ASN A 90 2.21 18.46 8.12
CA ASN A 90 2.45 19.21 9.35
C ASN A 90 2.12 18.37 10.61
N GLU A 91 1.44 17.23 10.47
CA GLU A 91 1.20 16.31 11.57
C GLU A 91 2.50 15.59 11.93
N SER A 92 2.78 15.42 13.23
CA SER A 92 3.94 14.63 13.63
C SER A 92 3.66 13.14 13.41
N LEU A 93 4.72 12.32 13.25
CA LEU A 93 4.58 10.86 13.16
C LEU A 93 3.80 10.28 14.36
N GLY A 94 3.94 10.88 15.54
CA GLY A 94 3.20 10.49 16.73
C GLY A 94 1.70 10.75 16.62
N ASP A 95 1.31 11.88 16.03
CA ASP A 95 -0.10 12.27 15.85
C ASP A 95 -0.84 11.35 14.88
N ILE A 96 -0.14 10.86 13.85
CA ILE A 96 -0.69 9.86 12.91
C ILE A 96 -0.56 8.40 13.40
N GLY A 97 -0.05 8.19 14.61
CA GLY A 97 0.12 6.86 15.22
C GLY A 97 1.21 6.00 14.57
N VAL A 98 2.21 6.64 13.95
CA VAL A 98 3.33 5.99 13.26
C VAL A 98 4.58 6.03 14.12
N SER A 99 5.19 4.87 14.37
CA SER A 99 6.50 4.82 15.04
C SER A 99 7.63 5.18 14.08
N GLN A 100 8.76 5.65 14.62
CA GLN A 100 9.97 5.89 13.82
C GLN A 100 10.44 4.65 13.05
N ARG A 101 10.25 3.45 13.62
CA ARG A 101 10.59 2.19 12.96
C ARG A 101 9.70 1.92 11.76
N ASP A 102 8.38 2.10 11.91
CA ASP A 102 7.41 1.92 10.82
C ASP A 102 7.63 2.94 9.72
N TYR A 103 8.05 4.16 10.11
CA TYR A 103 8.44 5.20 9.18
C TYR A 103 9.63 4.82 8.32
N HIS A 104 10.76 4.46 8.94
CA HIS A 104 11.96 4.07 8.21
C HIS A 104 11.72 2.85 7.30
N THR A 105 10.91 1.90 7.77
CA THR A 105 10.56 0.71 6.99
C THR A 105 9.78 1.11 5.73
N GLY A 106 8.69 1.86 5.89
CA GLY A 106 7.87 2.36 4.77
C GLY A 106 8.67 3.24 3.81
N ALA A 107 9.46 4.18 4.34
CA ALA A 107 10.33 5.05 3.56
C ALA A 107 11.33 4.24 2.71
N SER A 108 11.98 3.21 3.29
CA SER A 108 12.91 2.36 2.55
C SER A 108 12.26 1.63 1.38
N PHE A 109 11.01 1.17 1.55
CA PHE A 109 10.27 0.48 0.50
C PHE A 109 9.95 1.43 -0.65
N PHE A 110 9.39 2.60 -0.33
CA PHE A 110 9.05 3.60 -1.35
C PHE A 110 10.31 4.09 -2.07
N ALA A 111 11.35 4.46 -1.33
CA ALA A 111 12.62 4.92 -1.87
C ALA A 111 13.29 3.87 -2.78
N SER A 112 13.19 2.58 -2.43
CA SER A 112 13.78 1.51 -3.26
C SER A 112 13.09 1.33 -4.62
N ALA A 113 11.81 1.70 -4.74
CA ALA A 113 11.07 1.54 -5.99
C ALA A 113 11.27 2.72 -6.96
N LEU A 114 11.53 3.93 -6.44
CA LEU A 114 11.65 5.14 -7.27
C LEU A 114 12.70 5.00 -8.38
N PRO A 115 13.94 4.54 -8.14
CA PRO A 115 14.93 4.37 -9.20
C PRO A 115 14.49 3.40 -10.30
N THR A 116 13.74 2.35 -9.95
CA THR A 116 13.24 1.38 -10.92
C THR A 116 12.11 1.98 -11.77
N ILE A 117 11.22 2.77 -11.16
CA ILE A 117 10.18 3.51 -11.87
C ILE A 117 10.80 4.50 -12.85
N GLU A 118 11.82 5.25 -12.42
CA GLU A 118 12.53 6.20 -13.28
C GLU A 118 13.20 5.52 -14.47
N LYS A 119 13.90 4.41 -14.25
CA LYS A 119 14.50 3.62 -15.33
C LYS A 119 13.44 3.06 -16.29
N CYS A 120 12.30 2.62 -15.77
CA CYS A 120 11.18 2.17 -16.58
C CYS A 120 10.64 3.32 -17.46
N LEU A 121 10.46 4.52 -16.90
CA LEU A 121 10.04 5.70 -17.65
C LEU A 121 11.04 6.08 -18.76
N VAL A 122 12.35 5.99 -18.47
CA VAL A 122 13.40 6.24 -19.48
C VAL A 122 13.33 5.20 -20.60
N ALA A 123 13.19 3.91 -20.27
CA ALA A 123 13.05 2.85 -21.27
C ALA A 123 11.79 3.06 -22.12
N ALA A 124 10.66 3.38 -21.48
CA ALA A 124 9.40 3.64 -22.14
C ALA A 124 9.44 4.88 -23.05
N GLY A 125 10.14 5.94 -22.63
CA GLY A 125 10.41 7.12 -23.47
C GLY A 125 11.28 6.80 -24.70
N ALA A 126 12.08 5.74 -24.64
CA ALA A 126 12.82 5.18 -25.79
C ALA A 126 12.01 4.15 -26.60
N GLY A 127 10.70 4.06 -26.35
CA GLY A 127 9.78 3.20 -27.09
C GLY A 127 9.72 1.75 -26.60
N TRP A 128 10.39 1.40 -25.51
CA TRP A 128 10.29 0.05 -24.94
C TRP A 128 8.95 -0.18 -24.26
N ASP A 129 8.36 -1.33 -24.56
CA ASP A 129 7.18 -1.85 -23.89
C ASP A 129 7.62 -3.09 -23.09
N ILE A 130 7.54 -3.00 -21.76
CA ILE A 130 8.09 -3.99 -20.84
C ILE A 130 6.98 -4.41 -19.89
N ASN A 131 6.45 -5.60 -20.12
CA ASN A 131 5.40 -6.19 -19.32
C ASN A 131 5.99 -7.23 -18.37
N TYR A 132 5.75 -7.03 -17.08
CA TYR A 132 6.10 -7.97 -16.03
C TYR A 132 4.83 -8.61 -15.48
N GLN A 133 4.85 -9.93 -15.35
CA GLN A 133 3.79 -10.67 -14.69
C GLN A 133 4.39 -11.70 -13.72
N PRO A 134 4.10 -11.63 -12.42
CA PRO A 134 4.41 -12.72 -11.52
C PRO A 134 3.46 -13.88 -11.87
N ILE A 135 4.00 -15.05 -12.22
CA ILE A 135 3.19 -16.23 -12.54
C ILE A 135 2.88 -16.99 -11.24
N GLN A 136 3.91 -17.18 -10.42
CA GLN A 136 3.85 -17.84 -9.10
C GLN A 136 4.88 -17.20 -8.18
N LYS A 137 4.88 -17.57 -6.89
CA LYS A 137 5.85 -17.10 -5.88
C LYS A 137 7.32 -17.23 -6.31
N ASP A 138 7.61 -18.23 -7.14
CA ASP A 138 8.95 -18.59 -7.62
C ASP A 138 9.12 -18.45 -9.14
N ALA A 139 8.17 -17.83 -9.83
CA ALA A 139 8.22 -17.68 -11.28
C ALA A 139 7.74 -16.31 -11.74
N LEU A 140 8.50 -15.71 -12.66
CA LEU A 140 8.17 -14.46 -13.30
C LEU A 140 8.19 -14.62 -14.82
N SER A 141 7.32 -13.88 -15.50
CA SER A 141 7.32 -13.69 -16.95
C SER A 141 7.61 -12.23 -17.25
N ILE A 142 8.54 -12.00 -18.17
CA ILE A 142 8.84 -10.68 -18.71
C ILE A 142 8.66 -10.75 -20.23
N SER A 143 7.80 -9.88 -20.76
CA SER A 143 7.69 -9.66 -22.21
C SER A 143 8.20 -8.28 -22.56
N ILE A 144 9.09 -8.20 -23.54
CA ILE A 144 9.68 -6.96 -24.02
C ILE A 144 9.44 -6.81 -25.51
N SER A 145 9.00 -5.62 -25.90
CA SER A 145 8.91 -5.20 -27.28
C SER A 145 9.40 -3.76 -27.41
N ASN A 146 9.62 -3.30 -28.65
CA ASN A 146 9.97 -1.90 -28.90
C ASN A 146 9.06 -1.34 -30.00
N ASN A 147 8.42 -0.22 -29.70
CA ASN A 147 7.43 0.46 -30.54
C ASN A 147 8.05 1.42 -31.57
N SER A 148 9.38 1.58 -31.59
CA SER A 148 10.04 2.37 -32.63
C SER A 148 10.02 1.63 -33.97
N GLU A 149 10.05 2.40 -35.06
CA GLU A 149 9.97 1.87 -36.44
C GLU A 149 11.04 0.82 -36.76
N ASN A 150 12.26 1.02 -36.25
CA ASN A 150 13.39 0.13 -36.49
C ASN A 150 13.61 -0.91 -35.38
N GLY A 151 12.78 -0.89 -34.33
CA GLY A 151 13.01 -1.65 -33.11
C GLY A 151 14.10 -1.06 -32.22
N GLY A 152 14.33 -1.75 -31.09
CA GLY A 152 15.32 -1.40 -30.09
C GLY A 152 16.34 -2.52 -29.90
N ILE A 153 17.56 -2.16 -29.53
CA ILE A 153 18.62 -3.13 -29.25
C ILE A 153 18.62 -3.50 -27.77
N LEU A 154 18.41 -4.77 -27.48
CA LEU A 154 18.67 -5.37 -26.17
C LEU A 154 20.11 -5.87 -26.14
N HIS A 155 20.96 -5.24 -25.34
CA HIS A 155 22.39 -5.57 -25.26
C HIS A 155 22.67 -6.83 -24.45
N GLY A 156 21.79 -7.19 -23.52
CA GLY A 156 21.97 -8.34 -22.66
C GLY A 156 20.84 -8.55 -21.68
N VAL A 157 20.79 -9.75 -21.13
CA VAL A 157 19.94 -10.13 -20.00
C VAL A 157 20.85 -10.80 -18.98
N ASP A 158 21.12 -10.13 -17.87
CA ASP A 158 21.90 -10.72 -16.79
C ASP A 158 20.96 -11.27 -15.71
N LEU A 159 21.23 -12.48 -15.24
CA LEU A 159 20.50 -13.12 -14.15
C LEU A 159 21.37 -13.08 -12.90
N ILE A 160 20.90 -12.38 -11.87
CA ILE A 160 21.57 -12.30 -10.57
C ILE A 160 20.70 -13.04 -9.55
N SER A 161 21.21 -14.17 -9.08
CA SER A 161 20.59 -15.01 -8.04
C SER A 161 21.66 -15.85 -7.37
N SER A 162 21.52 -16.10 -6.07
CA SER A 162 22.31 -17.10 -5.34
C SER A 162 21.69 -18.51 -5.38
N SER A 163 20.43 -18.62 -5.82
CA SER A 163 19.73 -19.88 -6.06
C SER A 163 19.77 -20.29 -7.54
N SER A 164 19.54 -21.58 -7.83
CA SER A 164 19.40 -22.07 -9.20
C SER A 164 18.17 -21.46 -9.87
N VAL A 165 18.38 -20.85 -11.03
CA VAL A 165 17.34 -20.22 -11.84
C VAL A 165 17.35 -20.83 -13.22
N ASN A 166 16.18 -21.24 -13.70
CA ASN A 166 15.98 -21.66 -15.07
C ASN A 166 15.15 -20.61 -15.79
N CYS A 167 15.70 -20.03 -16.87
CA CYS A 167 15.00 -19.08 -17.70
C CYS A 167 14.85 -19.64 -19.12
N ILE A 168 13.62 -19.65 -19.62
CA ILE A 168 13.30 -20.00 -21.01
C ILE A 168 12.96 -18.72 -21.80
N GLY A 169 13.20 -18.73 -23.10
CA GLY A 169 12.91 -17.58 -23.97
C GLY A 169 13.96 -16.47 -23.93
N LEU A 170 15.16 -16.76 -23.41
CA LEU A 170 16.31 -15.88 -23.60
C LEU A 170 16.69 -15.84 -25.10
N PRO A 171 17.12 -14.69 -25.63
CA PRO A 171 17.62 -14.62 -27.00
C PRO A 171 18.86 -15.49 -27.19
N ASP A 172 18.89 -16.27 -28.29
CA ASP A 172 20.04 -17.11 -28.63
C ASP A 172 21.30 -16.30 -28.95
N THR A 173 21.12 -15.04 -29.38
CA THR A 173 22.21 -14.11 -29.68
C THR A 173 21.94 -12.75 -29.06
N LEU A 174 23.00 -12.15 -28.52
CA LEU A 174 23.01 -10.81 -27.96
C LEU A 174 24.17 -10.02 -28.59
N PRO A 175 24.00 -8.74 -28.95
CA PRO A 175 22.77 -7.94 -28.81
C PRO A 175 21.63 -8.41 -29.75
N ALA A 176 20.39 -8.34 -29.27
CA ALA A 176 19.19 -8.73 -30.03
C ALA A 176 18.41 -7.49 -30.49
N ASN A 177 17.92 -7.51 -31.74
CA ASN A 177 16.98 -6.50 -32.21
C ASN A 177 15.54 -6.90 -31.84
N VAL A 178 14.86 -6.04 -31.09
CA VAL A 178 13.52 -6.27 -30.57
C VAL A 178 12.55 -5.32 -31.25
N THR A 179 11.48 -5.84 -31.82
CA THR A 179 10.45 -5.02 -32.49
C THR A 179 9.09 -5.32 -31.89
N LYS A 180 8.11 -4.47 -32.17
CA LYS A 180 6.71 -4.70 -31.80
C LYS A 180 6.17 -6.05 -32.31
N ASN A 181 6.61 -6.47 -33.50
CA ASN A 181 6.13 -7.70 -34.15
C ASN A 181 6.98 -8.94 -33.82
N ALA A 182 8.15 -8.74 -33.22
CA ALA A 182 9.03 -9.80 -32.73
C ALA A 182 9.43 -9.48 -31.28
N PRO A 183 8.48 -9.58 -30.34
CA PRO A 183 8.77 -9.40 -28.92
C PRO A 183 9.60 -10.58 -28.40
N ILE A 184 10.37 -10.33 -27.35
CA ILE A 184 11.02 -11.40 -26.58
C ILE A 184 10.18 -11.63 -25.34
N THR A 185 9.85 -12.89 -25.06
CA THR A 185 9.19 -13.28 -23.82
C THR A 185 10.07 -14.27 -23.12
N LEU A 186 10.51 -13.91 -21.92
CA LEU A 186 11.31 -14.77 -21.06
C LEU A 186 10.50 -15.15 -19.81
N THR A 187 10.60 -16.41 -19.43
CA THR A 187 10.00 -16.91 -18.20
C THR A 187 11.11 -17.48 -17.35
N CYS A 188 11.30 -16.91 -16.16
CA CYS A 188 12.31 -17.35 -15.21
C CYS A 188 11.63 -18.00 -14.01
N GLN A 189 12.11 -19.20 -13.65
CA GLN A 189 11.70 -19.94 -12.47
C GLN A 189 12.92 -20.17 -11.58
N ARG A 190 12.83 -19.72 -10.32
CA ARG A 190 13.83 -20.02 -9.30
C ARG A 190 13.43 -21.29 -8.55
N GLN A 191 14.41 -22.01 -8.02
CA GLN A 191 14.15 -23.13 -7.12
C GLN A 191 14.19 -22.65 -5.67
N ALA A 192 13.11 -22.89 -4.93
CA ALA A 192 13.10 -22.66 -3.49
C ALA A 192 14.00 -23.69 -2.79
N GLY A 193 14.88 -23.20 -1.93
CA GLY A 193 15.65 -24.01 -1.00
C GLY A 193 14.76 -24.50 0.14
N VAL A 194 14.90 -25.78 0.49
CA VAL A 194 14.25 -26.38 1.65
C VAL A 194 15.32 -26.70 2.67
N GLN A 195 15.21 -26.12 3.86
CA GLN A 195 16.07 -26.41 5.00
C GLN A 195 15.22 -26.97 6.15
N ILE A 196 15.77 -27.90 6.92
CA ILE A 196 15.13 -28.40 8.13
C ILE A 196 15.94 -27.85 9.30
N PHE A 197 15.32 -27.01 10.10
CA PHE A 197 15.91 -26.44 11.31
C PHE A 197 15.11 -26.92 12.52
N GLU A 198 15.75 -27.69 13.42
CA GLU A 198 15.12 -28.22 14.64
C GLU A 198 13.81 -29.00 14.40
N GLY A 199 13.72 -29.71 13.26
CA GLY A 199 12.53 -30.48 12.86
C GLY A 199 11.44 -29.65 12.18
N ILE A 200 11.65 -28.34 11.99
CA ILE A 200 10.75 -27.45 11.26
C ILE A 200 11.28 -27.26 9.84
N GLN A 201 10.41 -27.47 8.85
CA GLN A 201 10.73 -27.17 7.46
C GLN A 201 10.64 -25.67 7.20
N VAL A 202 11.75 -25.08 6.80
CA VAL A 202 11.88 -23.70 6.33
C VAL A 202 12.04 -23.73 4.82
N ILE A 203 11.13 -23.10 4.11
CA ILE A 203 11.23 -22.92 2.66
C ILE A 203 11.67 -21.48 2.43
N SER A 204 12.79 -21.33 1.73
CA SER A 204 13.35 -20.02 1.43
C SER A 204 13.82 -19.94 0.00
N SER A 205 13.79 -18.75 -0.57
CA SER A 205 14.38 -18.47 -1.86
C SER A 205 15.00 -17.08 -1.79
N ASP A 206 16.16 -16.94 -2.42
CA ASP A 206 16.86 -15.68 -2.50
C ASP A 206 16.22 -14.75 -3.54
N ASP A 207 16.60 -13.48 -3.52
CA ASP A 207 16.23 -12.53 -4.56
C ASP A 207 16.70 -13.02 -5.93
N LEU A 208 15.82 -12.92 -6.93
CA LEU A 208 16.16 -13.07 -8.33
C LEU A 208 16.02 -11.72 -9.01
N THR A 209 17.13 -11.15 -9.48
CA THR A 209 17.12 -9.94 -10.32
C THR A 209 17.43 -10.29 -11.77
N VAL A 210 16.51 -9.95 -12.67
CA VAL A 210 16.72 -9.96 -14.12
C VAL A 210 17.08 -8.55 -14.55
N ASN A 211 18.32 -8.35 -14.99
CA ASN A 211 18.80 -7.07 -15.50
C ASN A 211 18.70 -7.03 -17.02
N LEU A 212 17.75 -6.25 -17.52
CA LEU A 212 17.63 -5.97 -18.94
C LEU A 212 18.58 -4.83 -19.32
N ARG A 213 19.53 -5.08 -20.22
CA ARG A 213 20.53 -4.08 -20.61
C ARG A 213 20.11 -3.36 -21.88
N PHE A 214 19.72 -2.09 -21.72
CA PHE A 214 19.44 -1.17 -22.82
C PHE A 214 20.60 -0.18 -23.01
N ALA A 215 20.58 0.55 -24.12
CA ALA A 215 21.55 1.64 -24.35
C ALA A 215 21.44 2.76 -23.30
N SER A 216 20.25 2.97 -22.74
CA SER A 216 19.98 3.91 -21.64
C SER A 216 20.45 3.42 -20.27
N GLY A 217 20.93 2.17 -20.18
CA GLY A 217 21.39 1.54 -18.94
C GLY A 217 20.59 0.29 -18.56
N PRO A 218 20.97 -0.37 -17.45
CA PRO A 218 20.30 -1.57 -16.99
C PRO A 218 18.99 -1.25 -16.26
N LEU A 219 17.92 -1.95 -16.63
CA LEU A 219 16.65 -1.99 -15.90
C LEU A 219 16.60 -3.28 -15.05
N PRO A 220 16.77 -3.16 -13.71
CA PRO A 220 16.61 -4.30 -12.82
C PRO A 220 15.14 -4.62 -12.60
N ILE A 221 14.77 -5.88 -12.78
CA ILE A 221 13.46 -6.42 -12.42
C ILE A 221 13.69 -7.51 -11.38
N THR A 222 13.26 -7.26 -10.15
CA THR A 222 13.56 -8.15 -9.00
C THR A 222 12.30 -8.88 -8.54
N LEU A 223 12.38 -10.20 -8.51
CA LEU A 223 11.47 -11.06 -7.77
C LEU A 223 12.05 -11.25 -6.37
N ASN A 224 11.44 -10.60 -5.38
CA ASN A 224 11.90 -10.64 -4.00
C ASN A 224 11.94 -12.08 -3.48
N GLY A 225 13.01 -12.41 -2.79
CA GLY A 225 13.18 -13.61 -2.00
C GLY A 225 12.20 -13.66 -0.84
N TYR A 226 12.10 -14.84 -0.26
CA TYR A 226 11.33 -15.07 0.94
C TYR A 226 12.03 -16.10 1.80
N SER A 227 11.81 -16.02 3.10
CA SER A 227 12.09 -17.10 4.02
C SER A 227 10.83 -17.29 4.85
N GLY A 228 10.25 -18.47 4.81
CA GLY A 228 9.09 -18.79 5.63
C GLY A 228 9.18 -20.20 6.14
N SER A 229 9.09 -20.36 7.46
CA SER A 229 8.66 -21.61 8.05
C SER A 229 7.14 -21.65 8.15
N VAL A 230 6.57 -22.84 8.27
CA VAL A 230 5.14 -22.99 8.63
C VAL A 230 4.85 -22.25 9.96
N LEU A 231 5.83 -22.18 10.85
CA LEU A 231 5.72 -21.48 12.12
C LEU A 231 5.70 -19.95 11.95
N ASP A 232 6.41 -19.39 10.96
CA ASP A 232 6.40 -17.95 10.68
C ASP A 232 5.07 -17.50 10.08
N ALA A 233 4.48 -18.33 9.21
CA ALA A 233 3.12 -18.09 8.71
C ALA A 233 2.11 -18.12 9.87
N ILE A 234 2.19 -19.12 10.76
CA ILE A 234 1.36 -19.19 11.97
C ILE A 234 1.60 -17.97 12.88
N ASN A 235 2.85 -17.55 13.07
CA ASN A 235 3.17 -16.39 13.90
C ASN A 235 2.65 -15.09 13.27
N ALA A 236 2.76 -14.92 11.95
CA ALA A 236 2.18 -13.79 11.24
C ALA A 236 0.66 -13.76 11.41
N ASP A 237 0.00 -14.90 11.26
CA ASP A 237 -1.44 -15.04 11.49
C ASP A 237 -1.82 -14.70 12.94
N VAL A 238 -1.06 -15.19 13.93
CA VAL A 238 -1.25 -14.88 15.35
C VAL A 238 -1.07 -13.38 15.63
N GLN A 239 -0.08 -12.74 15.02
CA GLN A 239 0.14 -11.30 15.20
C GLN A 239 -0.95 -10.47 14.51
N ALA A 240 -1.39 -10.86 13.31
CA ALA A 240 -2.53 -10.26 12.64
C ALA A 240 -3.81 -10.40 13.49
N LEU A 241 -4.03 -11.57 14.10
CA LEU A 241 -5.14 -11.79 15.01
C LEU A 241 -5.05 -10.89 16.26
N LYS A 242 -3.86 -10.79 16.88
CA LYS A 242 -3.64 -9.90 18.03
C LYS A 242 -3.90 -8.44 17.69
N SER A 243 -3.44 -7.99 16.53
CA SER A 243 -3.71 -6.64 16.01
C SER A 243 -5.22 -6.40 15.91
N SER A 244 -5.95 -7.31 15.26
CA SER A 244 -7.41 -7.21 15.12
C SER A 244 -8.14 -7.22 16.48
N VAL A 245 -7.68 -8.02 17.44
CA VAL A 245 -8.23 -8.04 18.80
C VAL A 245 -7.96 -6.71 19.53
N ASN A 246 -6.79 -6.11 19.36
CA ASN A 246 -6.48 -4.81 19.94
C ASN A 246 -7.33 -3.70 19.33
N ASP A 247 -7.51 -3.68 18.01
CA ASP A 247 -8.40 -2.72 17.31
C ASP A 247 -9.85 -2.86 17.78
N LEU A 248 -10.34 -4.09 17.95
CA LEU A 248 -11.65 -4.35 18.56
C LEU A 248 -11.73 -3.86 20.01
N GLY A 249 -10.65 -4.01 20.78
CA GLY A 249 -10.54 -3.49 22.14
C GLY A 249 -10.63 -1.95 22.19
N GLU A 250 -9.94 -1.28 21.28
CA GLU A 250 -9.96 0.19 21.14
C GLU A 250 -11.35 0.67 20.70
N LYS A 251 -11.97 0.04 19.70
CA LYS A 251 -13.35 0.34 19.28
C LYS A 251 -14.37 0.09 20.39
N ASN A 252 -14.20 -0.97 21.17
CA ASN A 252 -15.06 -1.22 22.34
C ASN A 252 -14.86 -0.18 23.43
N ALA A 253 -13.63 0.28 23.67
CA ALA A 253 -13.35 1.36 24.61
C ALA A 253 -13.95 2.68 24.14
N GLU A 254 -13.85 2.98 22.84
CA GLU A 254 -14.48 4.15 22.22
C GLU A 254 -16.00 4.09 22.32
N LEU A 255 -16.61 2.93 22.01
CA LEU A 255 -18.05 2.70 22.19
C LEU A 255 -18.47 2.84 23.66
N ALA A 256 -17.71 2.26 24.58
CA ALA A 256 -17.98 2.37 26.01
C ALA A 256 -17.86 3.82 26.51
N ASN A 257 -16.88 4.58 26.02
CA ASN A 257 -16.72 5.99 26.33
C ASN A 257 -17.81 6.84 25.68
N SER A 258 -18.23 6.52 24.46
CA SER A 258 -19.40 7.13 23.79
C SER A 258 -20.67 6.88 24.60
N LEU A 259 -20.92 5.64 25.05
CA LEU A 259 -22.04 5.28 25.92
C LEU A 259 -21.98 5.95 27.31
N ARG A 260 -20.78 6.21 27.85
CA ARG A 260 -20.60 7.00 29.08
C ARG A 260 -20.80 8.50 28.86
N ALA A 261 -20.35 9.02 27.72
CA ALA A 261 -20.53 10.41 27.29
C ALA A 261 -21.95 10.70 26.80
N TRP A 262 -22.74 9.66 26.51
CA TRP A 262 -24.19 9.65 26.36
C TRP A 262 -24.94 10.01 27.67
N GLY A 263 -24.26 10.61 28.65
CA GLY A 263 -24.86 11.29 29.80
C GLY A 263 -25.52 12.61 29.38
N GLY A 264 -26.82 12.57 29.16
CA GLY A 264 -27.72 13.72 29.26
C GLY A 264 -28.56 13.56 30.52
N GLY A 265 -28.87 14.67 31.21
CA GLY A 265 -29.67 14.64 32.44
C GLY A 265 -30.90 13.76 32.28
N GLU A 266 -30.97 12.71 33.09
CA GLU A 266 -32.05 11.76 33.08
C GLU A 266 -33.31 12.45 33.61
N THR A 267 -34.32 12.58 32.76
CA THR A 267 -35.62 13.07 33.20
C THR A 267 -36.46 11.85 33.57
N GLU A 268 -36.65 11.65 34.86
CA GLU A 268 -37.54 10.60 35.35
C GLU A 268 -38.99 11.05 35.24
N ILE A 269 -39.81 10.25 34.54
CA ILE A 269 -41.27 10.41 34.49
C ILE A 269 -41.91 9.26 35.24
N ILE A 270 -42.67 9.59 36.28
CA ILE A 270 -43.40 8.63 37.11
C ILE A 270 -44.86 8.65 36.70
N SER A 271 -45.40 7.51 36.29
CA SER A 271 -46.83 7.34 36.00
C SER A 271 -47.44 6.27 36.90
N ALA A 272 -48.66 6.52 37.38
CA ALA A 272 -49.41 5.56 38.17
C ALA A 272 -50.30 4.68 37.26
N GLY A 273 -50.29 3.37 37.52
CA GLY A 273 -51.09 2.35 36.82
C GLY A 273 -50.65 2.03 35.39
N ASN A 274 -51.44 1.21 34.68
CA ASN A 274 -51.24 0.75 33.29
C ASN A 274 -51.36 1.86 32.21
N THR A 275 -50.96 3.07 32.53
CA THR A 275 -51.03 4.23 31.63
C THR A 275 -49.80 4.27 30.72
N LYS A 276 -50.00 4.76 29.49
CA LYS A 276 -48.90 4.95 28.52
C LYS A 276 -47.94 6.02 29.04
N VAL A 277 -46.69 5.66 29.26
CA VAL A 277 -45.64 6.64 29.58
C VAL A 277 -45.01 7.15 28.30
N THR A 278 -44.93 8.47 28.16
CA THR A 278 -44.37 9.14 26.97
C THR A 278 -43.34 10.16 27.42
N CYS A 279 -42.21 10.22 26.74
CA CYS A 279 -41.20 11.24 27.02
C CYS A 279 -41.61 12.62 26.47
N PRO A 280 -41.07 13.72 27.01
CA PRO A 280 -41.31 15.06 26.48
C PRO A 280 -40.83 15.16 25.03
N GLU A 281 -41.38 16.10 24.27
CA GLU A 281 -40.98 16.34 22.88
C GLU A 281 -39.47 16.63 22.79
N GLY A 282 -38.81 16.04 21.78
CA GLY A 282 -37.36 16.09 21.64
C GLY A 282 -36.61 15.13 22.57
N GLN A 283 -37.30 14.19 23.25
CA GLN A 283 -36.69 13.13 24.06
C GLN A 283 -37.16 11.73 23.64
N TYR A 284 -36.36 10.70 23.94
CA TYR A 284 -36.69 9.29 23.73
C TYR A 284 -36.60 8.49 25.04
N ILE A 285 -37.32 7.36 25.11
CA ILE A 285 -37.27 6.45 26.26
C ILE A 285 -35.94 5.68 26.23
N ALA A 286 -35.09 5.91 27.23
CA ALA A 286 -33.83 5.21 27.42
C ALA A 286 -33.98 3.97 28.33
N GLY A 287 -35.02 3.93 29.16
CA GLY A 287 -35.32 2.79 30.03
C GLY A 287 -36.70 2.90 30.68
N ILE A 288 -37.25 1.75 31.11
CA ILE A 288 -38.49 1.67 31.86
C ILE A 288 -38.26 0.78 33.08
N LEU A 289 -38.67 1.26 34.25
CA LEU A 289 -38.68 0.49 35.50
C LEU A 289 -40.13 0.38 35.99
N GLY A 290 -40.67 -0.83 35.96
CA GLY A 290 -41.92 -1.15 36.66
C GLY A 290 -41.62 -1.36 38.13
N GLN A 291 -42.30 -0.62 39.01
CA GLN A 291 -42.22 -0.80 40.45
C GLN A 291 -43.57 -1.27 40.97
N ASP A 292 -43.56 -2.45 41.59
CA ASP A 292 -44.66 -2.93 42.41
C ASP A 292 -44.55 -2.23 43.77
N THR A 293 -45.58 -1.45 44.11
CA THR A 293 -45.69 -0.76 45.41
C THR A 293 -46.71 -1.40 46.34
N ASP A 294 -47.40 -2.46 45.92
CA ASP A 294 -48.44 -3.13 46.70
C ASP A 294 -47.95 -4.41 47.40
N GLY A 295 -46.74 -4.86 47.09
CA GLY A 295 -46.08 -5.98 47.77
C GLY A 295 -46.53 -7.35 47.28
N GLY A 296 -47.22 -7.40 46.14
CA GLY A 296 -47.58 -8.62 45.43
C GLY A 296 -46.40 -9.33 44.78
N ARG A 297 -46.63 -10.56 44.29
CA ARG A 297 -45.68 -11.25 43.39
C ARG A 297 -45.74 -10.58 42.03
N TYR A 298 -44.59 -10.38 41.38
CA TYR A 298 -44.44 -9.76 40.05
C TYR A 298 -45.47 -10.29 39.02
N CYS A 299 -46.53 -9.53 38.75
CA CYS A 299 -47.50 -9.79 37.69
C CYS A 299 -47.65 -8.53 36.82
N GLY A 300 -47.83 -8.71 35.49
CA GLY A 300 -47.90 -7.61 34.54
C GLY A 300 -49.04 -6.62 34.79
N ASP A 301 -50.14 -7.08 35.38
CA ASP A 301 -51.30 -6.26 35.76
C ASP A 301 -51.16 -5.59 37.13
N CYS A 302 -50.08 -5.89 37.86
CA CYS A 302 -49.83 -5.47 39.24
C CYS A 302 -48.79 -4.35 39.33
N ILE A 303 -48.38 -3.80 38.17
CA ILE A 303 -47.46 -2.67 38.12
C ILE A 303 -48.24 -1.41 38.51
N SER A 304 -48.11 -1.02 39.77
CA SER A 304 -48.75 0.18 40.32
C SER A 304 -48.05 1.48 39.89
N VAL A 305 -46.74 1.42 39.59
CA VAL A 305 -45.95 2.57 39.15
C VAL A 305 -45.02 2.17 37.99
N VAL A 306 -45.07 2.95 36.90
CA VAL A 306 -44.11 2.88 35.81
C VAL A 306 -43.24 4.12 35.83
N ARG A 307 -41.93 3.93 35.97
CA ARG A 307 -40.93 5.00 35.83
C ARG A 307 -40.29 4.88 34.45
N ALA A 308 -40.44 5.90 33.61
CA ALA A 308 -39.67 5.99 32.37
C ALA A 308 -38.52 6.97 32.55
N TYR A 309 -37.37 6.59 32.01
CA TYR A 309 -36.18 7.41 31.97
C TYR A 309 -36.05 8.00 30.58
N CYS A 310 -36.27 9.30 30.47
CA CYS A 310 -36.30 10.03 29.21
C CYS A 310 -34.99 10.78 28.99
N ARG A 311 -34.50 10.78 27.75
CA ARG A 311 -33.27 11.47 27.36
C ARG A 311 -33.46 12.31 26.11
N PRO A 312 -32.82 13.50 26.02
CA PRO A 312 -32.91 14.35 24.84
C PRO A 312 -32.32 13.65 23.61
N ILE A 313 -33.03 13.79 22.50
CA ILE A 313 -32.54 13.50 21.15
C ILE A 313 -31.53 14.61 20.85
N ARG A 314 -30.23 14.30 20.92
CA ARG A 314 -29.22 15.26 20.44
C ARG A 314 -29.37 15.42 18.92
N PRO A 315 -29.17 16.64 18.39
CA PRO A 315 -29.04 16.84 16.94
C PRO A 315 -27.83 16.07 16.38
#